data_AF-A0AAI8KEX7-F1
#
_entry.id   AF-A0AAI8KEX7-F1
#
_cell.length_a   1.000
_cell.length_b   1.000
_cell.length_c   1.000
_cell.angle_alpha   90.00
_cell.angle_beta   90.00
_cell.angle_gamma   90.00
#
_symmetry.space_group_name_H-M   'P 1'
#
loop_
_entity.id
_entity.type
_entity.pdbx_description
1 polymer ?
#
loop_
_entity_poly.entity_id
_entity_poly.type
_entity_poly.pdbx_seq_one_letter_code
_entity_poly.pdbx_strand_id
1 'polypeptide(L)'
;MQAECDAMNARMNIQGLQWFDRWRLGNGSTESFVVPFATTRPVNIVTHGQAHFDYGQFGIHLAQQDVLTFLGDTHQVIHAKFIDCRKASPTFRTSLSLRFSPSSSRTLVIPPGVAHTFSGLEGVSTLNAYDVFLPPLASLLQPTLGWTPEHDIINLPLDTDPAAVEGVTPMCEPAANRVYYQLAALQRSIMSAGEVSHAETRQFILDTGEHVQLMLQPAVSPAREASSFPVSRIHGVEFKRHGSVRTGEHSRIVPVMGPSPFYIVDHGTQPYSFDSFGIHLGQEDHLTFLGSPSQSIRLKLVDVRAGSPTLHQEEWHEFRPDPEMELIIPCGVAHALFDMTHVFTLNRPVFYLDDANAYEPGNDVIDWPLSARPYPVLTPNPTLASLGYLEALAEVQKRLAAIAPAAQTPKAVLVTDQVTGRQVKVILTQAARAASAP
;
A
#
# COMPACT_ATOMS: atom_id res chain seq x y z
N MET A 1 20.31 -7.81 -7.31
CA MET A 1 18.92 -7.84 -6.80
C MET A 1 18.19 -9.09 -7.29
N GLN A 2 18.13 -9.37 -8.61
CA GLN A 2 17.54 -10.60 -9.19
C GLN A 2 17.88 -11.91 -8.44
N ALA A 3 19.13 -12.05 -7.98
CA ALA A 3 19.63 -13.25 -7.33
C ALA A 3 18.93 -13.65 -6.01
N GLU A 4 18.29 -12.72 -5.29
CA GLU A 4 17.66 -13.05 -4.00
C GLU A 4 16.29 -13.72 -4.20
N CYS A 5 15.40 -13.13 -5.01
CA CYS A 5 14.11 -13.76 -5.32
C CYS A 5 14.31 -15.07 -6.08
N ASP A 6 15.28 -15.17 -6.99
CA ASP A 6 15.61 -16.42 -7.67
C ASP A 6 16.00 -17.53 -6.67
N ALA A 7 16.82 -17.22 -5.66
CA ALA A 7 17.20 -18.17 -4.61
C ALA A 7 16.02 -18.56 -3.71
N MET A 8 15.13 -17.62 -3.39
CA MET A 8 13.90 -17.92 -2.66
C MET A 8 12.95 -18.79 -3.48
N ASN A 9 12.81 -18.51 -4.78
CA ASN A 9 11.96 -19.23 -5.71
C ASN A 9 12.48 -20.64 -6.02
N ALA A 10 13.79 -20.87 -5.98
CA ALA A 10 14.36 -22.22 -6.10
C ALA A 10 13.88 -23.18 -5.00
N ARG A 11 13.38 -22.65 -3.87
CA ARG A 11 12.79 -23.41 -2.77
C ARG A 11 11.27 -23.52 -2.84
N MET A 12 10.63 -22.85 -3.80
CA MET A 12 9.17 -22.91 -3.99
C MET A 12 8.79 -24.19 -4.73
N ASN A 13 7.94 -25.00 -4.11
CA ASN A 13 7.47 -26.28 -4.64
C ASN A 13 5.95 -26.32 -4.86
N ILE A 14 5.25 -25.19 -4.71
CA ILE A 14 3.82 -25.03 -4.97
C ILE A 14 3.65 -24.17 -6.22
N GLN A 15 2.89 -24.64 -7.21
CA GLN A 15 2.75 -23.97 -8.51
C GLN A 15 2.15 -22.55 -8.35
N GLY A 16 2.86 -21.54 -8.84
CA GLY A 16 2.44 -20.14 -8.82
C GLY A 16 2.71 -19.39 -7.52
N LEU A 17 3.05 -20.08 -6.42
CA LEU A 17 3.56 -19.46 -5.20
C LEU A 17 4.99 -19.00 -5.44
N GLN A 18 5.23 -17.69 -5.45
CA GLN A 18 6.54 -17.14 -5.84
C GLN A 18 6.79 -15.75 -5.29
N TRP A 19 8.07 -15.39 -5.20
CA TRP A 19 8.56 -14.05 -4.93
C TRP A 19 8.84 -13.30 -6.23
N PHE A 20 8.50 -12.02 -6.23
CA PHE A 20 8.88 -11.07 -7.28
C PHE A 20 9.75 -9.96 -6.71
N ASP A 21 10.81 -9.62 -7.42
CA ASP A 21 11.56 -8.39 -7.16
C ASP A 21 10.68 -7.17 -7.44
N ARG A 22 10.79 -6.18 -6.57
CA ARG A 22 10.19 -4.87 -6.78
C ARG A 22 11.21 -3.93 -7.38
N TRP A 23 10.77 -3.23 -8.42
CA TRP A 23 11.49 -2.09 -8.95
C TRP A 23 11.50 -0.98 -7.90
N ARG A 24 12.67 -0.38 -7.68
CA ARG A 24 12.88 0.65 -6.66
C ARG A 24 13.81 1.74 -7.22
N LEU A 25 13.55 2.98 -6.83
CA LEU A 25 14.34 4.15 -7.19
C LEU A 25 14.99 4.72 -5.92
N GLY A 26 16.29 5.06 -5.96
CA GLY A 26 16.95 5.66 -4.81
C GLY A 26 16.41 7.06 -4.47
N ASN A 27 16.18 7.32 -3.19
CA ASN A 27 15.51 8.52 -2.67
C ASN A 27 16.44 9.37 -1.80
N GLY A 28 17.54 9.85 -2.36
CA GLY A 28 18.47 10.78 -1.68
C GLY A 28 19.41 10.17 -0.62
N SER A 29 19.10 8.98 -0.10
CA SER A 29 19.97 8.17 0.78
C SER A 29 20.29 6.81 0.16
N THR A 30 21.37 6.15 0.59
CA THR A 30 21.75 4.80 0.14
C THR A 30 20.76 3.72 0.60
N GLU A 31 19.96 4.01 1.61
CA GLU A 31 18.97 3.07 2.18
C GLU A 31 17.52 3.53 1.98
N SER A 32 17.28 4.68 1.35
CA SER A 32 15.92 5.16 1.09
C SER A 32 15.52 4.92 -0.36
N PHE A 33 14.30 4.44 -0.57
CA PHE A 33 13.81 4.05 -1.88
C PHE A 33 12.36 4.47 -2.11
N VAL A 34 12.04 4.92 -3.31
CA VAL A 34 10.67 4.99 -3.83
C VAL A 34 10.34 3.68 -4.53
N VAL A 35 9.22 3.06 -4.13
CA VAL A 35 8.73 1.78 -4.63
C VAL A 35 7.35 1.98 -5.27
N PRO A 36 7.26 2.19 -6.59
CA PRO A 36 6.01 2.44 -7.27
C PRO A 36 5.16 1.17 -7.38
N PHE A 37 3.83 1.35 -7.32
CA PHE A 37 2.82 0.35 -7.57
C PHE A 37 1.92 0.82 -8.71
N ALA A 38 2.23 0.30 -9.89
CA ALA A 38 1.62 0.70 -11.16
C ALA A 38 0.22 0.09 -11.34
N THR A 39 -0.70 0.44 -10.45
CA THR A 39 -2.09 -0.03 -10.45
C THR A 39 -3.05 1.05 -9.97
N THR A 40 -4.20 1.15 -10.62
CA THR A 40 -5.33 1.99 -10.21
C THR A 40 -6.27 1.26 -9.24
N ARG A 41 -5.98 0.00 -8.93
CA ARG A 41 -6.84 -0.86 -8.10
C ARG A 41 -6.70 -0.51 -6.61
N PRO A 42 -7.75 -0.68 -5.80
CA PRO A 42 -7.66 -0.60 -4.34
C PRO A 42 -6.64 -1.59 -3.81
N VAL A 43 -6.02 -1.23 -2.69
CA VAL A 43 -5.06 -2.08 -1.97
C VAL A 43 -5.39 -2.05 -0.49
N ASN A 44 -4.93 -3.05 0.25
CA ASN A 44 -5.17 -3.15 1.68
C ASN A 44 -3.86 -3.01 2.45
N ILE A 45 -3.85 -2.18 3.49
CA ILE A 45 -2.84 -2.24 4.54
C ILE A 45 -3.38 -3.16 5.62
N VAL A 46 -2.65 -4.23 5.92
CA VAL A 46 -2.99 -5.17 7.00
C VAL A 46 -1.98 -4.99 8.12
N THR A 47 -2.46 -4.84 9.35
CA THR A 47 -1.63 -4.68 10.54
C THR A 47 -1.98 -5.75 11.57
N HIS A 48 -1.01 -6.11 12.40
CA HIS A 48 -1.12 -7.22 13.36
C HIS A 48 -0.86 -6.78 14.81
N GLY A 49 -0.71 -5.48 15.06
CA GLY A 49 -0.43 -4.93 16.38
C GLY A 49 1.02 -5.13 16.81
N GLN A 50 1.30 -4.84 18.09
CA GLN A 50 2.61 -5.03 18.73
C GLN A 50 2.63 -6.19 19.74
N ALA A 51 1.45 -6.69 20.11
CA ALA A 51 1.30 -7.86 20.97
C ALA A 51 1.37 -9.14 20.13
N HIS A 52 1.64 -10.27 20.80
CA HIS A 52 1.74 -11.56 20.13
C HIS A 52 0.51 -11.84 19.24
N PHE A 53 0.77 -12.22 18.00
CA PHE A 53 -0.23 -12.45 16.98
C PHE A 53 -0.03 -13.80 16.30
N ASP A 54 -1.11 -14.59 16.27
CA ASP A 54 -1.22 -15.83 15.50
C ASP A 54 -2.64 -15.90 14.91
N TYR A 55 -2.75 -16.32 13.66
CA TYR A 55 -4.03 -16.56 13.01
C TYR A 55 -4.75 -17.79 13.54
N GLY A 56 -4.02 -18.78 14.09
CA GLY A 56 -4.61 -20.01 14.65
C GLY A 56 -5.21 -20.97 13.61
N GLN A 57 -5.22 -20.59 12.33
CA GLN A 57 -5.75 -21.36 11.20
C GLN A 57 -5.04 -20.98 9.89
N PHE A 58 -5.17 -21.83 8.87
CA PHE A 58 -4.88 -21.44 7.50
C PHE A 58 -6.11 -20.77 6.88
N GLY A 59 -5.89 -19.70 6.12
CA GLY A 59 -6.91 -19.13 5.23
C GLY A 59 -6.70 -19.61 3.78
N ILE A 60 -7.78 -19.88 3.08
CA ILE A 60 -7.81 -20.19 1.64
C ILE A 60 -8.74 -19.18 0.97
N HIS A 61 -8.18 -18.29 0.17
CA HIS A 61 -8.96 -17.44 -0.74
C HIS A 61 -9.35 -18.22 -2.01
N LEU A 62 -10.61 -18.20 -2.39
CA LEU A 62 -11.08 -18.86 -3.62
C LEU A 62 -10.95 -17.97 -4.86
N ALA A 63 -11.13 -16.66 -4.70
CA ALA A 63 -11.15 -15.67 -5.77
C ALA A 63 -10.01 -14.66 -5.64
N GLN A 64 -9.42 -14.50 -4.45
CA GLN A 64 -8.33 -13.55 -4.27
C GLN A 64 -6.95 -14.22 -4.41
N GLN A 65 -6.11 -13.62 -5.24
CA GLN A 65 -4.66 -13.84 -5.22
C GLN A 65 -4.06 -12.76 -4.33
N ASP A 66 -3.32 -13.17 -3.31
CA ASP A 66 -2.64 -12.22 -2.45
C ASP A 66 -1.31 -11.80 -3.07
N VAL A 67 -1.06 -10.49 -3.05
CA VAL A 67 0.15 -9.86 -3.59
C VAL A 67 0.76 -9.04 -2.46
N LEU A 68 1.53 -9.72 -1.61
CA LEU A 68 1.90 -9.25 -0.27
C LEU A 68 3.31 -8.66 -0.23
N THR A 69 3.43 -7.43 0.24
CA THR A 69 4.70 -6.78 0.58
C THR A 69 4.75 -6.55 2.08
N PHE A 70 5.76 -7.10 2.75
CA PHE A 70 5.91 -7.05 4.20
C PHE A 70 6.84 -5.90 4.59
N LEU A 71 6.33 -4.91 5.34
CA LEU A 71 7.03 -3.68 5.72
C LEU A 71 7.24 -3.67 7.23
N GLY A 72 8.49 -3.62 7.68
CA GLY A 72 8.85 -3.70 9.09
C GLY A 72 10.36 -3.80 9.28
N ASP A 73 10.77 -4.23 10.48
CA ASP A 73 12.19 -4.46 10.81
C ASP A 73 12.77 -5.60 9.96
N THR A 74 13.87 -5.35 9.25
CA THR A 74 14.55 -6.33 8.39
C THR A 74 15.24 -7.44 9.18
N HIS A 75 15.42 -7.28 10.49
CA HIS A 75 15.91 -8.32 11.39
C HIS A 75 14.82 -9.24 11.93
N GLN A 76 13.55 -8.85 11.79
CA GLN A 76 12.42 -9.69 12.19
C GLN A 76 12.28 -10.88 11.25
N VAL A 77 11.92 -12.04 11.82
CA VAL A 77 11.70 -13.27 11.05
C VAL A 77 10.22 -13.59 11.01
N ILE A 78 9.66 -13.56 9.81
CA ILE A 78 8.31 -14.02 9.50
C ILE A 78 8.38 -15.51 9.16
N HIS A 79 7.47 -16.27 9.75
CA HIS A 79 7.28 -17.68 9.47
C HIS A 79 5.99 -17.86 8.68
N ALA A 80 6.08 -18.45 7.49
CA ALA A 80 4.93 -18.71 6.64
C ALA A 80 4.80 -20.21 6.38
N LYS A 81 3.56 -20.70 6.41
CA LYS A 81 3.21 -22.09 6.06
C LYS A 81 2.19 -22.07 4.94
N PHE A 82 2.33 -23.00 4.00
CA PHE A 82 1.48 -23.11 2.82
C PHE A 82 1.06 -24.56 2.59
N ILE A 83 -0.15 -24.77 2.08
CA ILE A 83 -0.62 -26.06 1.55
C ILE A 83 -1.37 -25.79 0.23
N ASP A 84 -0.95 -26.45 -0.84
CA ASP A 84 -1.68 -26.37 -2.10
C ASP A 84 -2.99 -27.17 -2.01
N CYS A 85 -4.12 -26.47 -1.93
CA CYS A 85 -5.43 -27.10 -1.80
C CYS A 85 -6.13 -27.26 -3.15
N ARG A 86 -5.52 -26.91 -4.28
CA ARG A 86 -6.22 -26.90 -5.59
C ARG A 86 -6.30 -28.31 -6.17
N LYS A 87 -7.51 -28.85 -6.36
CA LYS A 87 -7.72 -30.24 -6.85
C LYS A 87 -7.00 -30.54 -8.18
N ALA A 88 -6.96 -29.57 -9.07
CA ALA A 88 -6.37 -29.71 -10.41
C ALA A 88 -4.89 -29.32 -10.47
N SER A 89 -4.28 -28.92 -9.35
CA SER A 89 -2.88 -28.50 -9.34
C SER A 89 -1.93 -29.71 -9.44
N PRO A 90 -0.85 -29.63 -10.24
CA PRO A 90 0.23 -30.61 -10.23
C PRO A 90 0.93 -30.74 -8.87
N THR A 91 0.83 -29.71 -8.03
CA THR A 91 1.43 -29.68 -6.68
C THR A 91 0.38 -29.83 -5.59
N PHE A 92 -0.82 -30.36 -5.90
CA PHE A 92 -1.88 -30.59 -4.93
C PHE A 92 -1.38 -31.36 -3.70
N ARG A 93 -1.77 -30.89 -2.50
CA ARG A 93 -1.36 -31.40 -1.18
C ARG A 93 0.13 -31.26 -0.85
N THR A 94 0.91 -30.58 -1.69
CA THR A 94 2.26 -30.17 -1.32
C THR A 94 2.19 -29.09 -0.26
N SER A 95 2.97 -29.26 0.80
CA SER A 95 3.16 -28.24 1.84
C SER A 95 4.54 -27.57 1.72
N LEU A 96 4.61 -26.32 2.14
CA LEU A 96 5.84 -25.55 2.21
C LEU A 96 5.89 -24.73 3.50
N SER A 97 7.07 -24.65 4.11
CA SER A 97 7.34 -23.73 5.23
C SER A 97 8.53 -22.86 4.89
N LEU A 98 8.38 -21.55 5.08
CA LEU A 98 9.41 -20.55 4.77
C LEU A 98 9.66 -19.65 5.97
N ARG A 99 10.89 -19.15 6.02
CA ARG A 99 11.33 -18.08 6.92
C ARG A 99 11.93 -16.99 6.06
N PHE A 100 11.52 -15.75 6.28
CA PHE A 100 12.00 -14.58 5.56
C PHE A 100 11.86 -13.34 6.44
N SER A 101 12.50 -12.24 6.03
CA SER A 101 12.38 -10.95 6.71
C SER A 101 11.50 -9.98 5.91
N PRO A 102 10.84 -9.01 6.56
CA PRO A 102 10.24 -7.86 5.89
C PRO A 102 11.20 -7.19 4.90
N SER A 103 10.67 -6.71 3.78
CA SER A 103 11.43 -5.92 2.81
C SER A 103 10.48 -5.24 1.80
N SER A 104 10.76 -3.96 1.49
CA SER A 104 10.12 -3.22 0.40
C SER A 104 10.59 -3.68 -1.00
N SER A 105 11.64 -4.51 -1.06
CA SER A 105 12.28 -4.97 -2.30
C SER A 105 11.60 -6.14 -2.98
N ARG A 106 10.63 -6.78 -2.32
CA ARG A 106 10.04 -8.03 -2.80
C ARG A 106 8.58 -8.16 -2.42
N THR A 107 7.86 -8.92 -3.21
CA THR A 107 6.46 -9.24 -2.98
C THR A 107 6.24 -10.74 -3.12
N LEU A 108 5.49 -11.32 -2.20
CA LEU A 108 5.04 -12.70 -2.27
C LEU A 108 3.69 -12.76 -2.97
N VAL A 109 3.58 -13.61 -3.99
CA VAL A 109 2.32 -13.91 -4.66
C VAL A 109 1.81 -15.26 -4.21
N ILE A 110 0.59 -15.30 -3.67
CA ILE A 110 -0.08 -16.52 -3.22
C ILE A 110 -1.31 -16.72 -4.10
N PRO A 111 -1.32 -17.75 -4.97
CA PRO A 111 -2.46 -18.02 -5.84
C PRO A 111 -3.74 -18.36 -5.06
N PRO A 112 -4.93 -18.08 -5.64
CA PRO A 112 -6.18 -18.54 -5.06
C PRO A 112 -6.17 -20.06 -4.91
N GLY A 113 -6.72 -20.57 -3.82
CA GLY A 113 -6.75 -22.00 -3.48
C GLY A 113 -5.49 -22.53 -2.80
N VAL A 114 -4.46 -21.70 -2.55
CA VAL A 114 -3.33 -22.07 -1.69
C VAL A 114 -3.62 -21.62 -0.26
N ALA A 115 -3.76 -22.59 0.64
CA ALA A 115 -3.92 -22.33 2.07
C ALA A 115 -2.65 -21.71 2.63
N HIS A 116 -2.77 -20.67 3.44
CA HIS A 116 -1.62 -20.03 4.04
C HIS A 116 -1.88 -19.48 5.44
N THR A 117 -0.81 -19.39 6.22
CA THR A 117 -0.80 -18.71 7.52
C THR A 117 0.57 -18.09 7.78
N PHE A 118 0.60 -17.09 8.64
CA PHE A 118 1.79 -16.34 9.00
C PHE A 118 1.89 -16.17 10.51
N SER A 119 3.13 -16.18 11.03
CA SER A 119 3.46 -15.82 12.40
C SER A 119 4.72 -14.97 12.43
N GLY A 120 4.93 -14.22 13.51
CA GLY A 120 6.01 -13.23 13.58
C GLY A 120 5.68 -11.96 12.80
N LEU A 121 4.40 -11.55 12.76
CA LEU A 121 3.92 -10.35 12.06
C LEU A 121 3.74 -9.13 12.99
N GLU A 122 4.03 -9.28 14.28
CA GLU A 122 3.96 -8.20 15.26
C GLU A 122 4.86 -7.04 14.83
N GLY A 123 4.30 -5.83 14.71
CA GLY A 123 5.02 -4.66 14.21
C GLY A 123 5.28 -4.64 12.70
N VAL A 124 4.85 -5.65 11.95
CA VAL A 124 4.89 -5.69 10.48
C VAL A 124 3.57 -5.18 9.92
N SER A 125 3.65 -4.26 8.97
CA SER A 125 2.53 -3.89 8.11
C SER A 125 2.63 -4.65 6.79
N THR A 126 1.56 -5.31 6.37
CA THR A 126 1.50 -6.03 5.11
C THR A 126 0.67 -5.23 4.12
N LEU A 127 1.28 -4.78 3.02
CA LEU A 127 0.54 -4.22 1.89
C LEU A 127 0.08 -5.38 0.99
N ASN A 128 -1.23 -5.52 0.81
CA ASN A 128 -1.82 -6.46 -0.13
C ASN A 128 -2.37 -5.71 -1.35
N ALA A 129 -1.73 -5.87 -2.51
CA ALA A 129 -2.15 -5.26 -3.77
C ALA A 129 -3.10 -6.14 -4.61
N TYR A 130 -3.50 -7.29 -4.07
CA TYR A 130 -4.36 -8.37 -4.55
C TYR A 130 -4.95 -8.32 -5.97
N ASP A 131 -5.03 -9.50 -6.58
CA ASP A 131 -5.84 -9.72 -7.79
C ASP A 131 -7.11 -10.53 -7.46
N VAL A 132 -8.22 -10.19 -8.11
CA VAL A 132 -9.51 -10.87 -8.01
C VAL A 132 -9.76 -11.69 -9.27
N PHE A 133 -10.26 -12.90 -9.07
CA PHE A 133 -10.67 -13.85 -10.09
C PHE A 133 -12.15 -14.17 -9.91
N LEU A 134 -12.89 -14.16 -11.01
CA LEU A 134 -14.31 -14.47 -11.06
C LEU A 134 -14.53 -15.95 -11.40
N PRO A 135 -15.66 -16.52 -10.97
CA PRO A 135 -16.09 -17.83 -11.43
C PRO A 135 -16.23 -17.85 -12.96
N PRO A 136 -15.98 -19.00 -13.60
CA PRO A 136 -16.28 -19.19 -15.02
C PRO A 136 -17.75 -18.82 -15.31
N LEU A 137 -18.00 -18.21 -16.47
CA LEU A 137 -19.36 -17.79 -16.85
C LEU A 137 -20.36 -18.95 -16.81
N ALA A 138 -19.94 -20.15 -17.20
CA ALA A 138 -20.77 -21.35 -17.15
C ALA A 138 -21.21 -21.71 -15.72
N SER A 139 -20.40 -21.38 -14.70
CA SER A 139 -20.69 -21.63 -13.29
C SER A 139 -21.65 -20.60 -12.70
N LEU A 140 -21.64 -19.35 -13.19
CA LEU A 140 -22.60 -18.30 -12.78
C LEU A 140 -24.04 -18.63 -13.16
N LEU A 141 -24.24 -19.47 -14.17
CA LEU A 141 -25.55 -19.92 -14.62
C LEU A 141 -26.08 -21.10 -13.79
N GLN A 142 -25.28 -21.63 -12.86
CA GLN A 142 -25.68 -22.74 -11.99
C GLN A 142 -26.18 -22.19 -10.64
N PRO A 143 -27.36 -22.61 -10.16
CA PRO A 143 -27.90 -22.18 -8.87
C PRO A 143 -27.09 -22.66 -7.64
N THR A 144 -26.03 -23.45 -7.86
CA THR A 144 -25.20 -24.08 -6.84
C THR A 144 -23.89 -23.34 -6.56
N LEU A 145 -23.61 -22.21 -7.22
CA LEU A 145 -22.41 -21.44 -6.96
C LEU A 145 -22.58 -20.67 -5.63
N GLY A 146 -22.31 -21.34 -4.50
CA GLY A 146 -22.40 -20.79 -3.15
C GLY A 146 -21.29 -19.79 -2.78
N TRP A 147 -20.61 -19.20 -3.76
CA TRP A 147 -19.55 -18.21 -3.54
C TRP A 147 -20.10 -16.79 -3.71
N THR A 148 -19.73 -15.92 -2.78
CA THR A 148 -19.87 -14.46 -2.90
C THR A 148 -18.56 -13.80 -2.45
N PRO A 149 -18.29 -12.53 -2.81
CA PRO A 149 -17.11 -11.82 -2.34
C PRO A 149 -16.96 -11.79 -0.80
N GLU A 150 -18.06 -11.83 -0.07
CA GLU A 150 -18.09 -11.88 1.40
C GLU A 150 -17.72 -13.28 1.96
N HIS A 151 -17.84 -14.32 1.13
CA HIS A 151 -17.57 -15.72 1.47
C HIS A 151 -16.40 -16.28 0.64
N ASP A 152 -15.34 -15.49 0.47
CA ASP A 152 -14.18 -15.89 -0.32
C ASP A 152 -13.20 -16.81 0.43
N ILE A 153 -13.25 -16.79 1.77
CA ILE A 153 -12.27 -17.46 2.62
C ILE A 153 -12.84 -18.78 3.17
N ILE A 154 -12.08 -19.86 2.98
CA ILE A 154 -12.24 -21.12 3.71
C ILE A 154 -11.12 -21.26 4.72
N ASN A 155 -11.42 -21.69 5.94
CA ASN A 155 -10.41 -21.92 6.98
C ASN A 155 -10.10 -23.42 7.14
N LEU A 156 -8.82 -23.74 7.34
CA LEU A 156 -8.37 -25.08 7.75
C LEU A 156 -7.63 -25.01 9.11
N PRO A 157 -7.81 -26.01 9.99
CA PRO A 157 -7.00 -26.13 11.22
C PRO A 157 -5.49 -26.12 10.95
N LEU A 158 -4.69 -25.55 11.86
CA LEU A 158 -3.22 -25.49 11.68
C LEU A 158 -2.53 -26.85 11.70
N ASP A 159 -3.16 -27.86 12.30
CA ASP A 159 -2.70 -29.24 12.37
C ASP A 159 -3.21 -30.11 11.20
N THR A 160 -3.85 -29.49 10.20
CA THR A 160 -4.29 -30.20 8.99
C THR A 160 -3.13 -30.92 8.32
N ASP A 161 -3.22 -32.24 8.23
CA ASP A 161 -2.34 -33.05 7.40
C ASP A 161 -2.60 -32.72 5.91
N PRO A 162 -1.59 -32.27 5.14
CA PRO A 162 -1.75 -32.01 3.72
C PRO A 162 -2.37 -33.20 2.95
N ALA A 163 -2.11 -34.45 3.37
CA ALA A 163 -2.68 -35.64 2.75
C ALA A 163 -4.21 -35.75 2.91
N ALA A 164 -4.78 -35.14 3.95
CA ALA A 164 -6.20 -35.18 4.28
C ALA A 164 -7.02 -34.06 3.61
N VAL A 165 -6.38 -33.10 2.93
CA VAL A 165 -7.07 -31.98 2.27
C VAL A 165 -7.99 -32.50 1.15
N GLU A 166 -9.30 -32.25 1.27
CA GLU A 166 -10.32 -32.63 0.26
C GLU A 166 -10.15 -31.88 -1.08
N GLY A 167 -9.55 -30.69 -1.00
CA GLY A 167 -9.22 -29.82 -2.10
C GLY A 167 -10.36 -28.88 -2.51
N VAL A 168 -10.00 -27.78 -3.17
CA VAL A 168 -10.88 -26.72 -3.64
C VAL A 168 -10.70 -26.49 -5.15
N THR A 169 -11.70 -25.87 -5.75
CA THR A 169 -11.64 -25.36 -7.13
C THR A 169 -11.70 -23.84 -7.05
N PRO A 170 -10.55 -23.14 -7.09
CA PRO A 170 -10.55 -21.68 -7.06
C PRO A 170 -11.12 -21.08 -8.35
N MET A 171 -11.50 -19.82 -8.27
CA MET A 171 -11.88 -18.99 -9.41
C MET A 171 -10.66 -18.72 -10.30
N CYS A 172 -10.90 -18.60 -11.61
CA CYS A 172 -9.81 -18.54 -12.59
C CYS A 172 -9.94 -17.42 -13.62
N GLU A 173 -11.07 -16.72 -13.72
CA GLU A 173 -11.26 -15.65 -14.72
C GLU A 173 -10.79 -14.31 -14.15
N PRO A 174 -9.70 -13.68 -14.65
CA PRO A 174 -9.22 -12.43 -14.09
C PRO A 174 -10.29 -11.33 -14.14
N ALA A 175 -10.53 -10.68 -13.01
CA ALA A 175 -11.51 -9.59 -12.95
C ALA A 175 -11.01 -8.35 -13.72
N ALA A 176 -11.91 -7.69 -14.44
CA ALA A 176 -11.63 -6.39 -15.06
C ALA A 176 -11.52 -5.29 -13.99
N ASN A 177 -10.79 -4.21 -14.28
CA ASN A 177 -10.63 -3.05 -13.37
C ASN A 177 -11.97 -2.51 -12.83
N ARG A 178 -13.04 -2.56 -13.64
CA ARG A 178 -14.38 -2.15 -13.23
C ARG A 178 -14.89 -2.87 -11.97
N VAL A 179 -14.59 -4.15 -11.81
CA VAL A 179 -14.98 -4.94 -10.63
C VAL A 179 -14.32 -4.36 -9.39
N TYR A 180 -13.02 -4.07 -9.46
CA TYR A 180 -12.28 -3.46 -8.36
C TYR A 180 -12.83 -2.09 -7.96
N TYR A 181 -13.21 -1.26 -8.95
CA TYR A 181 -13.81 0.05 -8.66
C TYR A 181 -15.18 -0.08 -7.99
N GLN A 182 -15.97 -1.11 -8.34
CA GLN A 182 -17.23 -1.41 -7.67
C GLN A 182 -17.02 -1.91 -6.24
N LEU A 183 -16.04 -2.79 -6.02
CA LEU A 183 -15.66 -3.25 -4.68
C LEU A 183 -15.19 -2.09 -3.80
N ALA A 184 -14.36 -1.20 -4.34
CA ALA A 184 -13.90 0.00 -3.65
C ALA A 184 -15.07 0.94 -3.29
N ALA A 185 -16.04 1.14 -4.19
CA ALA A 185 -17.23 1.94 -3.91
C ALA A 185 -18.10 1.31 -2.80
N LEU A 186 -18.26 -0.01 -2.82
CA LEU A 186 -19.00 -0.76 -1.79
C LEU A 186 -18.30 -0.66 -0.44
N GLN A 187 -16.98 -0.92 -0.39
CA GLN A 187 -16.18 -0.79 0.83
C GLN A 187 -16.26 0.63 1.41
N ARG A 188 -16.14 1.67 0.58
CA ARG A 188 -16.29 3.06 1.01
C ARG A 188 -17.67 3.34 1.60
N SER A 189 -18.73 2.80 0.99
CA SER A 189 -20.10 2.93 1.51
C SER A 189 -20.24 2.27 2.87
N ILE A 190 -19.71 1.06 3.04
CA ILE A 190 -19.77 0.30 4.31
C ILE A 190 -18.99 1.02 5.40
N MET A 191 -17.78 1.50 5.08
CA MET A 191 -16.88 2.14 6.04
C MET A 191 -17.20 3.61 6.32
N SER A 192 -18.10 4.22 5.55
CA SER A 192 -18.63 5.56 5.89
C SER A 192 -19.35 5.57 7.24
N ALA A 193 -19.76 4.39 7.74
CA ALA A 193 -20.34 4.21 9.06
C ALA A 193 -19.29 4.06 10.20
N GLY A 194 -17.98 4.08 9.90
CA GLY A 194 -16.90 3.95 10.88
C GLY A 194 -16.16 2.61 10.82
N GLU A 195 -15.73 2.12 11.98
CA GLU A 195 -15.05 0.82 12.14
C GLU A 195 -16.06 -0.34 12.00
N VAL A 196 -15.67 -1.38 11.26
CA VAL A 196 -16.50 -2.58 11.06
C VAL A 196 -15.74 -3.80 11.56
N SER A 197 -16.40 -4.75 12.24
CA SER A 197 -15.74 -6.01 12.59
C SER A 197 -15.72 -6.95 11.40
N HIS A 198 -14.58 -7.60 11.15
CA HIS A 198 -14.47 -8.72 10.24
C HIS A 198 -15.40 -9.83 10.72
N ALA A 199 -16.11 -10.45 9.79
CA ALA A 199 -16.96 -11.58 10.09
C ALA A 199 -16.20 -12.89 9.85
N GLU A 200 -16.31 -13.84 10.76
CA GLU A 200 -15.69 -15.15 10.61
C GLU A 200 -16.73 -16.16 10.14
N THR A 201 -16.44 -16.88 9.04
CA THR A 201 -17.28 -17.99 8.58
C THR A 201 -16.78 -19.29 9.21
N ARG A 202 -17.66 -19.98 9.93
CA ARG A 202 -17.39 -21.30 10.50
C ARG A 202 -18.42 -22.31 10.03
N GLN A 203 -17.96 -23.54 9.79
CA GLN A 203 -18.85 -24.66 9.51
C GLN A 203 -19.33 -25.28 10.82
N PHE A 204 -20.64 -25.48 10.93
CA PHE A 204 -21.29 -26.14 12.06
C PHE A 204 -22.03 -27.37 11.56
N ILE A 205 -22.08 -28.39 12.40
CA ILE A 205 -22.95 -29.55 12.22
C ILE A 205 -24.13 -29.33 13.16
N LEU A 206 -25.32 -29.19 12.61
CA LEU A 206 -26.56 -29.08 13.38
C LEU A 206 -26.89 -30.43 14.03
N ASP A 207 -27.75 -30.42 15.05
CA ASP A 207 -28.25 -31.66 15.70
C ASP A 207 -28.95 -32.61 14.71
N THR A 208 -29.37 -32.09 13.54
CA THR A 208 -29.95 -32.84 12.42
C THR A 208 -28.91 -33.58 11.57
N GLY A 209 -27.61 -33.37 11.82
CA GLY A 209 -26.50 -33.88 11.00
C GLY A 209 -26.21 -33.03 9.75
N GLU A 210 -26.94 -31.94 9.54
CA GLU A 210 -26.74 -31.03 8.41
C GLU A 210 -25.52 -30.11 8.64
N HIS A 211 -24.72 -29.94 7.60
CA HIS A 211 -23.59 -29.02 7.62
C HIS A 211 -24.06 -27.63 7.17
N VAL A 212 -23.93 -26.64 8.05
CA VAL A 212 -24.25 -25.24 7.74
C VAL A 212 -23.02 -24.37 7.91
N GLN A 213 -22.91 -23.31 7.11
CA GLN A 213 -21.91 -22.26 7.31
C GLN A 213 -22.58 -21.06 7.97
N LEU A 214 -22.06 -20.63 9.12
CA LEU A 214 -22.55 -19.46 9.83
C LEU A 214 -21.48 -18.37 9.83
N MET A 215 -21.92 -17.14 9.56
CA MET A 215 -21.09 -15.94 9.65
C MET A 215 -21.26 -15.32 11.03
N LEU A 216 -20.18 -15.28 11.79
CA LEU A 216 -20.12 -14.71 13.13
C LEU A 216 -19.46 -13.33 13.04
N GLN A 217 -20.24 -12.27 13.30
CA GLN A 217 -19.71 -10.92 13.34
C GLN A 217 -19.74 -10.39 14.78
N PRO A 218 -18.57 -10.14 15.40
CA PRO A 218 -18.51 -9.51 16.71
C PRO A 218 -19.21 -8.15 16.70
N ALA A 219 -19.94 -7.84 17.79
CA ALA A 219 -20.44 -6.49 17.99
C ALA A 219 -19.26 -5.52 18.06
N VAL A 220 -19.31 -4.45 17.26
CA VAL A 220 -18.29 -3.39 17.30
C VAL A 220 -18.43 -2.69 18.64
N SER A 221 -17.47 -2.91 19.54
CA SER A 221 -17.35 -2.09 20.76
C SER A 221 -17.16 -0.64 20.34
N PRO A 222 -17.63 0.35 21.13
CA PRO A 222 -17.53 1.76 20.75
C PRO A 222 -16.09 2.08 20.33
N ALA A 223 -15.98 2.83 19.23
CA ALA A 223 -14.74 3.22 18.61
C ALA A 223 -13.72 3.60 19.69
N ARG A 224 -12.50 3.09 19.56
CA ARG A 224 -11.34 3.51 20.36
C ARG A 224 -11.41 5.03 20.54
N GLU A 225 -11.15 5.54 21.76
CA GLU A 225 -11.07 6.99 22.03
C GLU A 225 -10.38 7.62 20.83
N ALA A 226 -11.09 8.52 20.15
CA ALA A 226 -10.61 9.10 18.91
C ALA A 226 -9.20 9.63 19.19
N SER A 227 -8.17 8.99 18.62
CA SER A 227 -6.84 9.60 18.67
C SER A 227 -7.04 11.00 18.09
N SER A 228 -6.78 12.03 18.91
CA SER A 228 -6.92 13.40 18.49
C SER A 228 -5.80 13.67 17.50
N PHE A 229 -6.07 13.43 16.22
CA PHE A 229 -5.13 13.76 15.17
C PHE A 229 -4.85 15.26 15.17
N PRO A 230 -3.65 15.69 14.73
CA PRO A 230 -3.35 17.10 14.65
C PRO A 230 -4.36 17.85 13.77
N VAL A 231 -4.56 19.13 14.08
CA VAL A 231 -5.38 20.03 13.26
C VAL A 231 -4.44 21.10 12.70
N SER A 232 -4.37 21.20 11.37
CA SER A 232 -3.64 22.28 10.72
C SER A 232 -4.53 23.49 10.57
N ARG A 233 -3.94 24.69 10.63
CA ARG A 233 -4.65 25.92 10.27
C ARG A 233 -4.31 26.37 8.85
N ILE A 234 -3.46 25.64 8.11
CA ILE A 234 -3.28 25.81 6.67
C ILE A 234 -4.48 25.21 5.94
N HIS A 235 -5.12 26.01 5.09
CA HIS A 235 -6.38 25.62 4.45
C HIS A 235 -6.24 24.35 3.59
N GLY A 236 -7.04 23.33 3.89
CA GLY A 236 -7.09 22.06 3.15
C GLY A 236 -6.05 21.01 3.59
N VAL A 237 -5.13 21.34 4.49
CA VAL A 237 -4.29 20.30 5.12
C VAL A 237 -5.13 19.58 6.18
N GLU A 238 -5.25 18.27 6.06
CA GLU A 238 -6.11 17.46 6.93
C GLU A 238 -5.38 16.22 7.45
N PHE A 239 -5.60 15.91 8.73
CA PHE A 239 -5.28 14.59 9.30
C PHE A 239 -6.60 13.86 9.51
N LYS A 240 -6.87 12.86 8.66
CA LYS A 240 -8.14 12.16 8.59
C LYS A 240 -7.99 10.70 9.00
N ARG A 241 -9.06 10.13 9.54
CA ARG A 241 -9.13 8.70 9.83
C ARG A 241 -9.58 7.92 8.59
N HIS A 242 -8.79 6.91 8.20
CA HIS A 242 -9.22 5.87 7.28
C HIS A 242 -10.30 4.99 7.93
N GLY A 243 -11.26 4.54 7.14
CA GLY A 243 -12.10 3.43 7.55
C GLY A 243 -11.26 2.17 7.72
N SER A 244 -11.56 1.35 8.71
CA SER A 244 -10.83 0.12 8.98
C SER A 244 -11.76 -1.03 9.36
N VAL A 245 -11.30 -2.25 9.05
CA VAL A 245 -11.94 -3.50 9.44
C VAL A 245 -11.13 -4.16 10.54
N ARG A 246 -11.77 -4.44 11.67
CA ARG A 246 -11.19 -5.15 12.80
C ARG A 246 -11.17 -6.66 12.56
N THR A 247 -9.98 -7.21 12.36
CA THR A 247 -9.74 -8.66 12.20
C THR A 247 -9.29 -9.35 13.47
N GLY A 248 -8.92 -8.60 14.50
CA GLY A 248 -8.54 -9.12 15.82
C GLY A 248 -8.46 -8.00 16.85
N GLU A 249 -7.92 -8.28 18.03
CA GLU A 249 -7.77 -7.24 19.06
C GLU A 249 -6.88 -6.09 18.56
N HIS A 250 -5.71 -6.43 18.05
CA HIS A 250 -4.72 -5.49 17.54
C HIS A 250 -4.53 -5.56 16.02
N SER A 251 -5.33 -6.40 15.33
CA SER A 251 -5.23 -6.58 13.89
C SER A 251 -6.31 -5.78 13.15
N ARG A 252 -5.91 -5.13 12.05
CA ARG A 252 -6.78 -4.28 11.22
C ARG A 252 -6.48 -4.45 9.74
N ILE A 253 -7.51 -4.31 8.92
CA ILE A 253 -7.40 -4.09 7.47
C ILE A 253 -7.84 -2.65 7.19
N VAL A 254 -6.96 -1.85 6.58
CA VAL A 254 -7.23 -0.47 6.18
C VAL A 254 -7.20 -0.42 4.63
N PRO A 255 -8.36 -0.36 3.96
CA PRO A 255 -8.39 -0.27 2.51
C PRO A 255 -8.06 1.12 2.01
N VAL A 256 -7.14 1.17 1.05
CA VAL A 256 -6.71 2.38 0.36
C VAL A 256 -7.37 2.39 -1.03
N MET A 257 -8.48 3.11 -1.16
CA MET A 257 -9.46 2.98 -2.26
C MET A 257 -9.38 4.05 -3.37
N GLY A 258 -8.29 4.83 -3.44
CA GLY A 258 -8.08 5.80 -4.52
C GLY A 258 -7.88 5.12 -5.89
N PRO A 259 -8.19 5.77 -7.03
CA PRO A 259 -7.96 5.19 -8.36
C PRO A 259 -6.57 5.53 -8.93
N SER A 260 -5.75 6.29 -8.22
CA SER A 260 -4.41 6.68 -8.67
C SER A 260 -3.40 5.54 -8.51
N PRO A 261 -2.40 5.44 -9.41
CA PRO A 261 -1.16 4.73 -9.12
C PRO A 261 -0.55 5.30 -7.85
N PHE A 262 0.00 4.42 -7.01
CA PHE A 262 0.51 4.79 -5.70
C PHE A 262 1.96 4.34 -5.55
N TYR A 263 2.63 4.76 -4.48
CA TYR A 263 3.97 4.31 -4.18
C TYR A 263 4.20 4.23 -2.67
N ILE A 264 5.21 3.45 -2.30
CA ILE A 264 5.76 3.47 -0.94
C ILE A 264 7.10 4.19 -0.99
N VAL A 265 7.37 5.03 -0.01
CA VAL A 265 8.71 5.51 0.31
C VAL A 265 9.21 4.70 1.49
N ASP A 266 10.28 3.93 1.27
CA ASP A 266 11.09 3.30 2.29
C ASP A 266 12.13 4.33 2.74
N HIS A 267 12.07 4.81 3.98
CA HIS A 267 12.99 5.83 4.49
C HIS A 267 14.30 5.24 5.02
N GLY A 268 14.45 3.91 5.00
CA GLY A 268 15.66 3.21 5.42
C GLY A 268 15.88 3.16 6.93
N THR A 269 17.05 2.66 7.33
CA THR A 269 17.40 2.46 8.75
C THR A 269 18.37 3.51 9.30
N GLN A 270 18.89 4.37 8.43
CA GLN A 270 19.78 5.45 8.81
C GLN A 270 19.02 6.77 9.00
N PRO A 271 19.45 7.64 9.95
CA PRO A 271 18.96 9.00 10.05
C PRO A 271 19.16 9.76 8.73
N TYR A 272 18.05 10.23 8.17
CA TYR A 272 18.04 11.10 7.00
C TYR A 272 17.03 12.22 7.22
N SER A 273 17.46 13.45 6.97
CA SER A 273 16.62 14.64 7.03
C SER A 273 16.64 15.33 5.67
N PHE A 274 15.47 15.73 5.19
CA PHE A 274 15.38 16.56 3.99
C PHE A 274 15.93 17.97 4.29
N ASP A 275 16.72 18.50 3.36
CA ASP A 275 17.27 19.87 3.39
C ASP A 275 16.40 20.88 2.63
N SER A 276 15.40 20.38 1.91
CA SER A 276 14.38 21.12 1.17
C SER A 276 12.97 20.77 1.61
N PHE A 277 12.04 21.69 1.37
CA PHE A 277 10.64 21.37 1.20
C PHE A 277 10.42 20.73 -0.17
N GLY A 278 9.54 19.73 -0.24
CA GLY A 278 8.89 19.32 -1.47
C GLY A 278 7.64 20.16 -1.70
N ILE A 279 7.45 20.65 -2.92
CA ILE A 279 6.23 21.37 -3.34
C ILE A 279 5.70 20.74 -4.62
N HIS A 280 4.56 20.07 -4.52
CA HIS A 280 3.88 19.50 -5.70
C HIS A 280 2.87 20.49 -6.27
N LEU A 281 2.89 20.73 -7.57
CA LEU A 281 1.87 21.58 -8.22
C LEU A 281 0.75 20.78 -8.88
N GLY A 282 1.02 19.53 -9.27
CA GLY A 282 0.06 18.63 -9.91
C GLY A 282 -0.32 17.41 -9.06
N GLN A 283 0.11 17.36 -7.81
CA GLN A 283 -0.12 16.23 -6.92
C GLN A 283 -0.58 16.71 -5.54
N GLU A 284 -1.77 16.28 -5.13
CA GLU A 284 -2.22 16.35 -3.74
C GLU A 284 -1.82 15.03 -3.08
N ASP A 285 -1.06 15.13 -1.99
CA ASP A 285 -0.52 13.95 -1.33
C ASP A 285 -1.52 13.38 -0.33
N HIS A 286 -1.67 12.06 -0.35
CA HIS A 286 -2.47 11.30 0.60
C HIS A 286 -1.56 10.27 1.26
N LEU A 287 -0.98 10.68 2.39
CA LEU A 287 0.11 9.98 3.04
C LEU A 287 -0.40 9.14 4.21
N THR A 288 0.00 7.88 4.26
CA THR A 288 -0.19 7.00 5.42
C THR A 288 1.18 6.53 5.91
N PHE A 289 1.41 6.63 7.21
CA PHE A 289 2.72 6.37 7.83
C PHE A 289 2.70 5.04 8.59
N LEU A 290 3.57 4.12 8.19
CA LEU A 290 3.69 2.78 8.75
C LEU A 290 5.03 2.66 9.48
N GLY A 291 5.00 2.20 10.72
CA GLY A 291 6.19 2.11 11.56
C GLY A 291 5.82 1.89 13.03
N SER A 292 6.78 2.12 13.93
CA SER A 292 6.52 1.98 15.37
C SER A 292 5.53 3.05 15.86
N PRO A 293 4.47 2.68 16.61
CA PRO A 293 3.55 3.65 17.19
C PRO A 293 4.16 4.45 18.35
N SER A 294 5.38 4.13 18.78
CA SER A 294 6.14 4.92 19.78
C SER A 294 7.02 6.01 19.14
N GLN A 295 7.26 5.92 17.83
CA GLN A 295 8.08 6.89 17.11
C GLN A 295 7.33 8.20 16.90
N SER A 296 8.06 9.30 16.99
CA SER A 296 7.54 10.63 16.67
C SER A 296 8.05 11.07 15.30
N ILE A 297 7.14 11.57 14.49
CA ILE A 297 7.40 12.21 13.19
C ILE A 297 7.12 13.69 13.35
N ARG A 298 8.02 14.53 12.87
CA ARG A 298 7.78 15.98 12.77
C ARG A 298 7.54 16.37 11.33
N LEU A 299 6.55 17.23 11.12
CA LEU A 299 6.18 17.76 9.83
C LEU A 299 6.24 19.28 9.89
N LYS A 300 6.94 19.86 8.93
CA LYS A 300 6.96 21.30 8.68
C LYS A 300 6.15 21.61 7.43
N LEU A 301 5.24 22.57 7.52
CA LEU A 301 4.39 23.00 6.42
C LEU A 301 4.53 24.50 6.15
N VAL A 302 4.42 24.88 4.88
CA VAL A 302 4.28 26.28 4.46
C VAL A 302 3.32 26.36 3.28
N ASP A 303 2.28 27.18 3.38
CA ASP A 303 1.40 27.44 2.25
C ASP A 303 2.07 28.40 1.25
N VAL A 304 2.23 28.00 0.00
CA VAL A 304 2.80 28.86 -1.06
C VAL A 304 1.81 29.11 -2.21
N ARG A 305 0.54 28.79 -2.03
CA ARG A 305 -0.49 28.89 -3.08
C ARG A 305 -0.93 30.33 -3.32
N ALA A 306 -0.83 30.77 -4.56
CA ALA A 306 -1.35 32.06 -5.00
C ALA A 306 -2.84 32.22 -4.64
N GLY A 307 -3.18 33.30 -3.94
CA GLY A 307 -4.57 33.59 -3.55
C GLY A 307 -5.11 32.76 -2.37
N SER A 308 -4.31 31.90 -1.75
CA SER A 308 -4.74 31.16 -0.56
C SER A 308 -4.98 32.10 0.63
N PRO A 309 -6.03 31.88 1.45
CA PRO A 309 -6.26 32.64 2.68
C PRO A 309 -5.16 32.41 3.73
N THR A 310 -4.38 31.35 3.60
CA THR A 310 -3.30 30.97 4.52
C THR A 310 -1.91 31.13 3.89
N LEU A 311 -1.77 31.92 2.81
CA LEU A 311 -0.50 32.12 2.12
C LEU A 311 0.64 32.53 3.09
N HIS A 312 1.76 31.83 2.97
CA HIS A 312 2.98 31.94 3.80
C HIS A 312 2.81 31.59 5.29
N GLN A 313 1.67 31.02 5.67
CA GLN A 313 1.51 30.43 6.99
C GLN A 313 2.43 29.23 7.15
N GLU A 314 3.23 29.25 8.20
CA GLU A 314 4.20 28.20 8.55
C GLU A 314 3.73 27.48 9.81
N GLU A 315 3.74 26.16 9.79
CA GLU A 315 3.29 25.31 10.90
C GLU A 315 4.22 24.12 11.12
N TRP A 316 4.24 23.66 12.37
CA TRP A 316 4.86 22.41 12.78
C TRP A 316 3.81 21.50 13.39
N HIS A 317 3.85 20.24 12.99
CA HIS A 317 3.08 19.16 13.60
C HIS A 317 4.02 18.08 14.10
N GLU A 318 3.61 17.45 15.19
CA GLU A 318 4.22 16.24 15.73
C GLU A 318 3.14 15.17 15.84
N PHE A 319 3.39 14.00 15.26
CA PHE A 319 2.46 12.87 15.27
C PHE A 319 3.24 11.55 15.22
N ARG A 320 2.53 10.43 15.28
CA ARG A 320 3.14 9.09 15.26
C ARG A 320 2.66 8.30 14.04
N PRO A 321 3.44 7.32 13.55
CA PRO A 321 2.94 6.35 12.57
C PRO A 321 1.62 5.73 13.05
N ASP A 322 0.59 5.85 12.22
CA ASP A 322 -0.73 5.28 12.47
C ASP A 322 -1.30 4.84 11.10
N PRO A 323 -1.47 3.53 10.86
CA PRO A 323 -2.03 3.00 9.61
C PRO A 323 -3.44 3.51 9.32
N GLU A 324 -4.17 3.99 10.34
CA GLU A 324 -5.51 4.55 10.20
C GLU A 324 -5.50 6.07 10.00
N MET A 325 -4.34 6.72 10.01
CA MET A 325 -4.21 8.16 9.79
C MET A 325 -3.76 8.46 8.36
N GLU A 326 -4.59 9.21 7.63
CA GLU A 326 -4.29 9.82 6.35
C GLU A 326 -3.91 11.29 6.56
N LEU A 327 -2.74 11.70 6.10
CA LEU A 327 -2.36 13.10 5.99
C LEU A 327 -2.59 13.56 4.54
N ILE A 328 -3.48 14.53 4.36
CA ILE A 328 -3.78 15.16 3.07
C ILE A 328 -2.99 16.48 3.00
N ILE A 329 -2.15 16.63 1.98
CA ILE A 329 -1.40 17.85 1.69
C ILE A 329 -1.79 18.36 0.30
N PRO A 330 -2.53 19.47 0.20
CA PRO A 330 -2.93 20.03 -1.08
C PRO A 330 -1.75 20.45 -1.97
N CYS A 331 -1.95 20.41 -3.28
CA CYS A 331 -1.02 20.97 -4.26
C CYS A 331 -0.60 22.41 -3.86
N GLY A 332 0.69 22.71 -3.86
CA GLY A 332 1.25 24.02 -3.52
C GLY A 332 1.39 24.29 -2.03
N VAL A 333 1.18 23.31 -1.14
CA VAL A 333 1.64 23.38 0.24
C VAL A 333 3.02 22.72 0.32
N ALA A 334 4.03 23.52 0.64
CA ALA A 334 5.39 23.07 0.84
C ALA A 334 5.48 22.23 2.11
N HIS A 335 6.10 21.05 2.04
CA HIS A 335 6.20 20.17 3.20
C HIS A 335 7.58 19.54 3.35
N ALA A 336 7.99 19.30 4.59
CA ALA A 336 9.21 18.58 4.93
C ALA A 336 8.96 17.71 6.16
N LEU A 337 9.30 16.43 6.05
CA LEU A 337 9.17 15.43 7.11
C LEU A 337 10.52 15.18 7.78
N PHE A 338 10.52 14.96 9.07
CA PHE A 338 11.71 14.70 9.87
C PHE A 338 11.50 13.45 10.73
N ASP A 339 12.62 12.84 11.13
CA ASP A 339 12.66 11.66 11.99
C ASP A 339 11.95 10.45 11.38
N MET A 340 12.19 10.22 10.08
CA MET A 340 11.52 9.19 9.26
C MET A 340 12.22 7.83 9.26
N THR A 341 13.32 7.66 10.00
CA THR A 341 14.06 6.39 10.08
C THR A 341 13.14 5.24 10.52
N HIS A 342 13.20 4.09 9.85
CA HIS A 342 12.30 2.94 10.07
C HIS A 342 10.80 3.20 9.79
N VAL A 343 10.46 4.31 9.14
CA VAL A 343 9.09 4.59 8.68
C VAL A 343 8.98 4.23 7.21
N PHE A 344 7.82 3.69 6.82
CA PHE A 344 7.38 3.60 5.44
C PHE A 344 6.25 4.59 5.23
N THR A 345 6.27 5.34 4.13
CA THR A 345 5.17 6.23 3.75
C THR A 345 4.48 5.66 2.52
N LEU A 346 3.22 5.27 2.64
CA LEU A 346 2.38 5.01 1.47
C LEU A 346 1.79 6.34 1.01
N ASN A 347 2.00 6.72 -0.25
CA ASN A 347 1.32 7.84 -0.88
C ASN A 347 0.39 7.34 -1.98
N ARG A 348 -0.91 7.67 -1.87
CA ARG A 348 -1.89 7.44 -2.94
C ARG A 348 -2.46 8.77 -3.43
N PRO A 349 -1.70 9.51 -4.25
CA PRO A 349 -1.99 10.91 -4.52
C PRO A 349 -3.26 11.13 -5.34
N VAL A 350 -3.77 12.36 -5.33
CA VAL A 350 -4.75 12.85 -6.29
C VAL A 350 -4.04 13.75 -7.31
N PHE A 351 -4.20 13.45 -8.59
CA PHE A 351 -3.48 14.15 -9.66
C PHE A 351 -4.29 15.28 -10.27
N TYR A 352 -3.62 16.40 -10.52
CA TYR A 352 -4.14 17.58 -11.19
C TYR A 352 -3.28 17.93 -12.41
N LEU A 353 -3.93 18.15 -13.54
CA LEU A 353 -3.34 18.50 -14.83
C LEU A 353 -3.29 20.02 -15.00
N ASP A 354 -2.26 20.49 -15.69
CA ASP A 354 -2.13 21.89 -16.06
C ASP A 354 -3.14 22.31 -17.14
N ASP A 355 -3.10 23.58 -17.57
CA ASP A 355 -3.98 24.12 -18.61
C ASP A 355 -3.81 23.45 -19.98
N ALA A 356 -2.68 22.76 -20.21
CA ALA A 356 -2.42 21.96 -21.40
C ALA A 356 -2.92 20.51 -21.27
N ASN A 357 -3.61 20.17 -20.17
CA ASN A 357 -3.97 18.81 -19.79
C ASN A 357 -2.76 17.87 -19.67
N ALA A 358 -1.62 18.42 -19.28
CA ALA A 358 -0.39 17.67 -19.07
C ALA A 358 -0.08 17.52 -17.58
N TYR A 359 0.57 16.40 -17.26
CA TYR A 359 1.26 16.17 -16.01
C TYR A 359 2.49 15.33 -16.34
N GLU A 360 3.65 15.78 -15.88
CA GLU A 360 4.93 15.10 -16.09
C GLU A 360 5.45 14.56 -14.74
N PRO A 361 5.33 13.25 -14.50
CA PRO A 361 5.83 12.63 -13.27
C PRO A 361 7.33 12.92 -13.07
N GLY A 362 7.72 13.38 -11.87
CA GLY A 362 9.11 13.72 -11.56
C GLY A 362 9.54 15.12 -11.99
N ASN A 363 8.66 15.83 -12.72
CA ASN A 363 8.76 17.26 -13.00
C ASN A 363 7.62 18.05 -12.32
N ASP A 364 6.95 17.46 -11.34
CA ASP A 364 5.84 18.06 -10.60
C ASP A 364 6.27 18.61 -9.23
N VAL A 365 7.41 18.15 -8.70
CA VAL A 365 7.99 18.59 -7.42
C VAL A 365 8.88 19.80 -7.63
N ILE A 366 8.89 20.73 -6.68
CA ILE A 366 9.91 21.78 -6.54
C ILE A 366 10.58 21.60 -5.18
N ASP A 367 11.88 21.39 -5.20
CA ASP A 367 12.77 21.40 -4.03
C ASP A 367 13.08 22.85 -3.64
N TRP A 368 12.48 23.32 -2.55
CA TRP A 368 12.73 24.66 -2.01
C TRP A 368 13.54 24.59 -0.71
N PRO A 369 14.74 25.19 -0.59
CA PRO A 369 15.55 25.06 0.62
C PRO A 369 14.82 25.51 1.88
N LEU A 370 14.96 24.77 2.99
CA LEU A 370 14.23 25.05 4.24
C LEU A 370 14.51 26.46 4.79
N SER A 371 15.73 26.96 4.59
CA SER A 371 16.19 28.28 5.02
C SER A 371 15.89 29.40 4.01
N ALA A 372 15.55 29.08 2.76
CA ALA A 372 15.38 30.08 1.72
C ALA A 372 14.14 30.95 1.98
N ARG A 373 14.32 32.26 1.84
CA ARG A 373 13.29 33.30 1.94
C ARG A 373 13.54 34.38 0.87
N PRO A 374 12.51 35.09 0.39
CA PRO A 374 11.08 34.89 0.67
C PRO A 374 10.58 33.56 0.09
N TYR A 375 9.44 33.07 0.59
CA TYR A 375 8.80 31.90 -0.01
C TYR A 375 8.27 32.24 -1.42
N PRO A 376 8.27 31.27 -2.36
CA PRO A 376 7.67 31.49 -3.65
C PRO A 376 6.15 31.61 -3.52
N VAL A 377 5.50 32.22 -4.52
CA VAL A 377 4.04 32.21 -4.67
C VAL A 377 3.75 31.44 -5.96
N LEU A 378 3.08 30.30 -5.84
CA LEU A 378 2.92 29.34 -6.92
C LEU A 378 1.45 29.06 -7.19
N THR A 379 1.12 28.77 -8.44
CA THR A 379 -0.24 28.41 -8.85
C THR A 379 -0.31 26.90 -9.06
N PRO A 380 -1.10 26.16 -8.25
CA PRO A 380 -1.35 24.75 -8.49
C PRO A 380 -2.09 24.48 -9.81
N ASN A 381 -1.96 23.26 -10.31
CA ASN A 381 -2.72 22.77 -11.46
C ASN A 381 -4.22 22.73 -11.13
N PRO A 382 -5.10 23.22 -12.01
CA PRO A 382 -6.52 23.39 -11.67
C PRO A 382 -7.38 22.16 -11.96
N THR A 383 -6.95 21.26 -12.85
CA THR A 383 -7.85 20.28 -13.46
C THR A 383 -7.65 18.89 -12.88
N LEU A 384 -8.65 18.33 -12.20
CA LEU A 384 -8.57 16.95 -11.70
C LEU A 384 -8.37 15.94 -12.85
N ALA A 385 -7.40 15.04 -12.71
CA ALA A 385 -7.12 14.00 -13.70
C ALA A 385 -8.27 12.99 -13.80
N SER A 386 -8.62 12.59 -15.03
CA SER A 386 -9.65 11.58 -15.28
C SER A 386 -9.14 10.16 -14.99
N LEU A 387 -10.06 9.22 -14.74
CA LEU A 387 -9.70 7.80 -14.56
C LEU A 387 -8.90 7.23 -15.74
N GLY A 388 -9.28 7.57 -16.98
CA GLY A 388 -8.54 7.12 -18.17
C GLY A 388 -7.11 7.65 -18.22
N TYR A 389 -6.88 8.87 -17.71
CA TYR A 389 -5.53 9.41 -17.55
C TYR A 389 -4.73 8.61 -16.51
N LEU A 390 -5.33 8.30 -15.36
CA LEU A 390 -4.70 7.51 -14.29
C LEU A 390 -4.35 6.10 -14.74
N GLU A 391 -5.22 5.46 -15.53
CA GLU A 391 -4.95 4.15 -16.13
C GLU A 391 -3.77 4.23 -17.12
N ALA A 392 -3.71 5.28 -17.95
CA ALA A 392 -2.57 5.50 -18.84
C ALA A 392 -1.26 5.74 -18.06
N LEU A 393 -1.31 6.48 -16.95
CA LEU A 393 -0.17 6.70 -16.07
C LEU A 393 0.33 5.39 -15.44
N ALA A 394 -0.58 4.51 -15.00
CA ALA A 394 -0.22 3.18 -14.52
C ALA A 394 0.53 2.37 -15.58
N GLU A 395 0.07 2.40 -16.84
CA GLU A 395 0.74 1.70 -17.95
C GLU A 395 2.12 2.30 -18.29
N VAL A 396 2.30 3.62 -18.14
CA VAL A 396 3.63 4.24 -18.23
C VAL A 396 4.55 3.73 -17.12
N GLN A 397 4.08 3.72 -15.87
CA GLN A 397 4.87 3.21 -14.74
C GLN A 397 5.25 1.73 -14.90
N LYS A 398 4.34 0.88 -15.40
CA LYS A 398 4.64 -0.54 -15.70
C LYS A 398 5.78 -0.67 -16.72
N ARG A 399 5.73 0.13 -17.79
CA ARG A 399 6.78 0.14 -18.82
C ARG A 399 8.12 0.62 -18.28
N LEU A 400 8.12 1.64 -17.42
CA LEU A 400 9.33 2.13 -16.76
C LEU A 400 9.92 1.09 -15.80
N ALA A 401 9.07 0.39 -15.04
CA ALA A 401 9.50 -0.65 -14.10
C ALA A 401 10.12 -1.87 -14.79
N ALA A 402 9.85 -2.08 -16.09
CA ALA A 402 10.48 -3.13 -16.89
C ALA A 402 11.95 -2.81 -17.27
N ILE A 403 12.41 -1.59 -17.04
CA ILE A 403 13.77 -1.12 -17.34
C ILE A 403 14.54 -1.02 -16.02
N ALA A 404 15.81 -1.43 -16.00
CA ALA A 404 16.67 -1.23 -14.84
C ALA A 404 16.75 0.26 -14.47
N PRO A 405 16.63 0.63 -13.17
CA PRO A 405 16.70 2.03 -12.76
C PRO A 405 18.05 2.63 -13.13
N ALA A 406 18.04 3.67 -13.97
CA ALA A 406 19.25 4.31 -14.50
C ALA A 406 19.75 5.50 -13.64
N ALA A 407 18.90 6.04 -12.76
CA ALA A 407 19.15 7.27 -12.01
C ALA A 407 18.55 7.21 -10.58
N GLN A 408 18.89 8.17 -9.73
CA GLN A 408 18.13 8.47 -8.50
C GLN A 408 16.90 9.34 -8.82
N THR A 409 16.00 9.53 -7.84
CA THR A 409 14.92 10.53 -7.97
C THR A 409 15.51 11.89 -8.36
N PRO A 410 15.02 12.53 -9.44
CA PRO A 410 15.54 13.83 -9.87
C PRO A 410 15.23 14.91 -8.82
N LYS A 411 16.15 15.87 -8.66
CA LYS A 411 15.91 17.10 -7.87
C LYS A 411 15.49 18.23 -8.79
N ALA A 412 14.49 19.01 -8.39
CA ALA A 412 13.90 20.04 -9.24
C ALA A 412 13.94 21.39 -8.52
N VAL A 413 14.78 22.33 -8.98
CA VAL A 413 15.00 23.62 -8.28
C VAL A 413 14.51 24.81 -9.09
N LEU A 414 14.09 25.88 -8.42
CA LEU A 414 13.81 27.16 -9.07
C LEU A 414 15.08 28.02 -9.12
N VAL A 415 15.49 28.43 -10.32
CA VAL A 415 16.63 29.33 -10.56
C VAL A 415 16.10 30.65 -11.09
N THR A 416 16.61 31.75 -10.57
CA THR A 416 16.28 33.08 -11.11
C THR A 416 17.18 33.34 -12.32
N ASP A 417 16.59 33.49 -13.49
CA ASP A 417 17.27 33.98 -14.68
C ASP A 417 17.71 35.43 -14.43
N GLN A 418 19.02 35.65 -14.41
CA GLN A 418 19.60 36.96 -14.11
C GLN A 418 19.32 38.02 -15.19
N VAL A 419 18.97 37.61 -16.41
CA VAL A 419 18.68 38.51 -17.52
C VAL A 419 17.22 38.96 -17.49
N THR A 420 16.29 38.03 -17.21
CA THR A 420 14.85 38.31 -17.27
C THR A 420 14.22 38.55 -15.90
N GLY A 421 14.92 38.22 -14.81
CA GLY A 421 14.39 38.23 -13.44
C GLY A 421 13.32 37.17 -13.19
N ARG A 422 13.03 36.29 -14.16
CA ARG A 422 12.01 35.25 -14.05
C ARG A 422 12.58 34.02 -13.36
N GLN A 423 11.75 33.33 -12.58
CA GLN A 423 12.11 32.03 -12.04
C GLN A 423 11.84 30.95 -13.10
N VAL A 424 12.85 30.10 -13.33
CA VAL A 424 12.80 28.96 -14.25
C VAL A 424 13.07 27.70 -13.44
N LYS A 425 12.27 26.66 -13.67
CA LYS A 425 12.45 25.34 -13.06
C LYS A 425 13.54 24.56 -13.80
N VAL A 426 14.50 23.99 -13.06
CA VAL A 426 15.61 23.19 -13.60
C VAL A 426 15.61 21.81 -12.95
N ILE A 427 15.65 20.76 -13.77
CA ILE A 427 15.73 19.36 -13.32
C ILE A 427 17.20 18.92 -13.28
N LEU A 428 17.64 18.46 -12.12
CA LEU A 428 18.97 17.93 -11.85
C LEU A 428 18.86 16.42 -11.67
N THR A 429 19.37 15.66 -12.64
CA THR A 429 19.44 14.19 -12.58
C THR A 429 20.80 13.74 -12.09
N GLN A 430 20.84 13.00 -10.97
CA GLN A 430 22.05 12.31 -10.54
C GLN A 430 22.05 10.88 -11.10
N ALA A 431 23.10 10.53 -11.83
CA ALA A 431 23.29 9.16 -12.31
C ALA A 431 23.34 8.20 -11.11
N ALA A 432 22.67 7.04 -11.21
CA ALA A 432 22.77 6.02 -10.18
C ALA A 432 24.25 5.61 -10.09
N ARG A 433 24.86 5.75 -8.90
CA ARG A 433 26.21 5.21 -8.69
C ARG A 433 26.14 3.71 -8.96
N ALA A 434 26.91 3.24 -9.96
CA ALA A 434 27.13 1.82 -10.15
C ALA A 434 27.61 1.25 -8.81
N ALA A 435 26.93 0.22 -8.30
CA ALA A 435 27.36 -0.49 -7.12
C ALA A 435 28.82 -0.94 -7.36
N SER A 436 29.75 -0.33 -6.64
CA SER A 436 31.13 -0.79 -6.60
C SER A 436 31.11 -2.15 -5.90
N ALA A 437 31.30 -3.22 -6.67
CA ALA A 437 31.67 -4.53 -6.14
C ALA A 437 33.15 -4.51 -5.74
N PRO A 438 33.62 -5.37 -4.81
CA PRO A 438 32.94 -6.21 -3.83
C PRO A 438 33.09 -5.72 -2.37
#